data_AF-U3P3Q2-F1
#
_entry.id   AF-U3P3Q2-F1
#
_cell.length_a   1.000
_cell.length_b   1.000
_cell.length_c   1.000
_cell.angle_alpha   90.00
_cell.angle_beta   90.00
_cell.angle_gamma   90.00
#
_symmetry.space_group_name_H-M   'P 1'
#
loop_
_entity.id
_entity.type
_entity.pdbx_description
1 polymer ?
#
loop_
_entity_poly.entity_id
_entity_poly.type
_entity_poly.pdbx_seq_one_letter_code
_entity_poly.pdbx_strand_id
1 'polypeptide(L)'
;MRESDLAAVAAAKPDLIVFASALGPYKTLESGKTRAPAQAEWTSATLRSMEAVRSVGAPVVVIGNPPEGRRVTDCSLRIFGPDRCVSTIDAVDREERAAEVEAVRQATAQGLPAVYLDPEPWFCTSDGSCPIGVGDVIVRLDSSHLTQSSSESLGGVLRSALVAARVV
;
A
#
# COMPACT_ATOMS: atom_id res chain seq x y z
N MET A 1 -4.25 -16.11 -2.27
CA MET A 1 -5.71 -15.90 -2.33
C MET A 1 -6.40 -17.25 -2.34
N ARG A 2 -7.58 -17.36 -1.71
CA ARG A 2 -8.34 -18.61 -1.75
C ARG A 2 -9.08 -18.70 -3.09
N GLU A 3 -9.39 -19.92 -3.53
CA GLU A 3 -10.10 -20.15 -4.79
C GLU A 3 -11.48 -19.45 -4.82
N SER A 4 -12.17 -19.41 -3.69
CA SER A 4 -13.45 -18.69 -3.54
C SER A 4 -13.32 -17.18 -3.74
N ASP A 5 -12.20 -16.57 -3.32
CA ASP A 5 -11.95 -15.14 -3.52
C ASP A 5 -11.73 -14.84 -5.02
N LEU A 6 -10.97 -15.70 -5.72
CA LEU A 6 -10.75 -15.57 -7.18
C LEU A 6 -12.04 -15.73 -7.98
N ALA A 7 -12.88 -16.69 -7.59
CA ALA A 7 -14.19 -16.90 -8.21
C ALA A 7 -15.10 -15.67 -8.04
N ALA A 8 -15.08 -15.04 -6.85
CA ALA A 8 -15.84 -13.82 -6.58
C ALA A 8 -15.35 -12.64 -7.43
N VAL A 9 -14.03 -12.46 -7.57
CA VAL A 9 -13.44 -11.42 -8.44
C VAL A 9 -13.87 -11.64 -9.89
N ALA A 10 -13.76 -12.87 -10.42
CA ALA A 10 -14.16 -13.17 -11.79
C ALA A 10 -15.67 -12.95 -12.02
N ALA A 11 -16.50 -13.33 -11.05
CA ALA A 11 -17.95 -13.15 -11.13
C ALA A 11 -18.37 -11.67 -11.11
N ALA A 12 -17.62 -10.81 -10.41
CA ALA A 12 -17.88 -9.38 -10.33
C ALA A 12 -17.63 -8.64 -11.65
N LYS A 13 -16.87 -9.24 -12.59
CA LYS A 13 -16.47 -8.63 -13.89
C LYS A 13 -15.96 -7.19 -13.73
N PRO A 14 -14.94 -6.96 -12.89
CA PRO A 14 -14.45 -5.62 -12.61
C PRO A 14 -13.81 -4.97 -13.83
N ASP A 15 -13.96 -3.66 -13.96
CA ASP A 15 -13.19 -2.85 -14.92
C ASP A 15 -11.77 -2.52 -14.41
N LEU A 16 -11.50 -2.74 -13.12
CA LEU A 16 -10.22 -2.51 -12.45
C LEU A 16 -10.07 -3.44 -11.23
N ILE A 17 -8.89 -4.04 -11.05
CA ILE A 17 -8.56 -4.81 -9.85
C ILE A 17 -7.51 -4.04 -9.04
N VAL A 18 -7.77 -3.83 -7.75
CA VAL A 18 -6.84 -3.15 -6.84
C VAL A 18 -6.36 -4.12 -5.76
N PHE A 19 -5.04 -4.36 -5.72
CA PHE A 19 -4.35 -5.03 -4.62
C PHE A 19 -3.81 -3.97 -3.67
N ALA A 20 -4.26 -4.00 -2.41
CA ALA A 20 -3.70 -3.16 -1.36
C ALA A 20 -2.72 -3.96 -0.51
N SER A 21 -1.58 -3.35 -0.18
CA SER A 21 -0.53 -3.98 0.60
C SER A 21 -0.52 -3.56 2.07
N ALA A 22 0.19 -4.34 2.88
CA ALA A 22 0.44 -4.09 4.28
C ALA A 22 1.82 -4.61 4.66
N LEU A 23 2.60 -3.78 5.37
CA LEU A 23 3.97 -4.07 5.74
C LEU A 23 4.13 -5.19 6.77
N GLY A 24 3.13 -5.38 7.63
CA GLY A 24 3.15 -6.44 8.66
C GLY A 24 3.46 -7.83 8.09
N PRO A 25 2.68 -8.34 7.11
CA PRO A 25 2.99 -9.57 6.40
C PRO A 25 4.39 -9.66 5.79
N TYR A 26 4.96 -8.56 5.27
CA TYR A 26 6.34 -8.53 4.78
C TYR A 26 7.37 -8.69 5.92
N LYS A 27 7.11 -8.07 7.08
CA LYS A 27 7.95 -8.21 8.28
C LYS A 27 7.90 -9.61 8.89
N THR A 28 6.81 -10.35 8.68
CA THR A 28 6.56 -11.66 9.30
C THR A 28 6.29 -12.76 8.26
N LEU A 29 7.15 -12.84 7.24
CA LEU A 29 7.06 -13.92 6.24
C LEU A 29 7.12 -15.30 6.92
N GLU A 30 6.22 -16.20 6.53
CA GLU A 30 6.16 -17.58 7.02
C GLU A 30 7.49 -18.33 6.78
N SER A 31 8.18 -18.01 5.69
CA SER A 31 9.50 -18.56 5.35
C SER A 31 10.62 -18.13 6.30
N GLY A 32 10.40 -17.11 7.13
CA GLY A 32 11.41 -16.50 8.00
C GLY A 32 12.52 -15.75 7.25
N LYS A 33 12.39 -15.56 5.93
CA LYS A 33 13.37 -14.80 5.13
C LYS A 33 13.36 -13.33 5.51
N THR A 34 14.50 -12.67 5.34
CA THR A 34 14.69 -11.23 5.59
C THR A 34 15.50 -10.60 4.46
N ARG A 35 15.47 -9.26 4.34
CA ARG A 35 16.25 -8.47 3.37
C ARG A 35 16.04 -8.95 1.93
N ALA A 36 17.10 -9.03 1.11
CA ALA A 36 17.01 -9.43 -0.29
C ALA A 36 16.26 -10.76 -0.53
N PRO A 37 16.46 -11.83 0.26
CA PRO A 37 15.60 -13.02 0.19
C PRO A 37 14.10 -12.78 0.45
N ALA A 38 13.76 -11.92 1.41
CA ALA A 38 12.37 -11.52 1.66
C ALA A 38 11.81 -10.69 0.50
N GLN A 39 12.60 -9.74 -0.01
CA GLN A 39 12.25 -8.93 -1.16
C GLN A 39 11.92 -9.79 -2.38
N ALA A 40 12.77 -10.77 -2.71
CA ALA A 40 12.53 -11.68 -3.83
C ALA A 40 11.29 -12.57 -3.62
N GLU A 41 11.04 -13.00 -2.39
CA GLU A 41 9.83 -13.76 -2.05
C GLU A 41 8.57 -12.92 -2.22
N TRP A 42 8.58 -11.68 -1.74
CA TRP A 42 7.46 -10.74 -1.86
C TRP A 42 7.19 -10.36 -3.32
N THR A 43 8.23 -10.08 -4.11
CA THR A 43 8.09 -9.84 -5.55
C THR A 43 7.41 -11.02 -6.22
N SER A 44 7.86 -12.24 -5.93
CA SER A 44 7.30 -13.46 -6.51
C SER A 44 5.84 -13.69 -6.08
N ALA A 45 5.51 -13.42 -4.81
CA ALA A 45 4.16 -13.57 -4.28
C ALA A 45 3.18 -12.54 -4.85
N THR A 46 3.63 -11.28 -4.99
CA THR A 46 2.86 -10.19 -5.59
C THR A 46 2.58 -10.48 -7.06
N LEU A 47 3.61 -10.90 -7.82
CA LEU A 47 3.45 -11.29 -9.22
C LEU A 47 2.46 -12.45 -9.39
N ARG A 48 2.59 -13.52 -8.58
CA ARG A 48 1.64 -14.65 -8.62
C ARG A 48 0.21 -14.21 -8.32
N SER A 49 0.03 -13.24 -7.43
CA SER A 49 -1.30 -12.73 -7.08
C SER A 49 -1.95 -11.99 -8.25
N MET A 50 -1.18 -11.18 -8.98
CA MET A 50 -1.68 -10.52 -10.19
C MET A 50 -1.97 -11.52 -11.33
N GLU A 51 -1.09 -12.51 -11.54
CA GLU A 51 -1.32 -13.54 -12.56
C GLU A 51 -2.56 -14.40 -12.26
N ALA A 52 -2.89 -14.62 -10.98
CA ALA A 52 -4.07 -15.38 -10.59
C ALA A 52 -5.40 -14.72 -11.03
N VAL A 53 -5.41 -13.41 -11.26
CA VAL A 53 -6.59 -12.67 -11.74
C VAL A 53 -6.49 -12.27 -13.22
N ARG A 54 -5.43 -12.68 -13.92
CA ARG A 54 -5.18 -12.29 -15.31
C ARG A 54 -6.31 -12.66 -16.27
N SER A 55 -6.98 -13.79 -16.04
CA SER A 55 -8.10 -14.26 -16.87
C SER A 55 -9.32 -13.34 -16.83
N VAL A 56 -9.41 -12.43 -15.86
CA VAL A 56 -10.48 -11.43 -15.76
C VAL A 56 -10.35 -10.37 -16.87
N GLY A 57 -9.14 -10.13 -17.38
CA GLY A 57 -8.89 -9.16 -18.46
C GLY A 57 -8.95 -7.69 -18.04
N ALA A 58 -9.07 -7.41 -16.73
CA ALA A 58 -9.04 -6.06 -16.19
C ALA A 58 -7.59 -5.59 -15.92
N PRO A 59 -7.29 -4.29 -16.05
CA PRO A 59 -6.05 -3.71 -15.55
C PRO A 59 -5.92 -3.91 -14.04
N VAL A 60 -4.67 -3.97 -13.57
CA VAL A 60 -4.33 -4.19 -12.16
C VAL A 60 -3.62 -2.97 -11.59
N VAL A 61 -4.01 -2.58 -10.38
CA VAL A 61 -3.29 -1.59 -9.57
C VAL A 61 -2.78 -2.29 -8.32
N VAL A 62 -1.50 -2.14 -8.02
CA VAL A 62 -0.94 -2.43 -6.70
C VAL A 62 -0.74 -1.12 -5.99
N ILE A 63 -1.47 -0.89 -4.89
CA ILE A 63 -1.26 0.25 -4.00
C ILE A 63 -0.42 -0.23 -2.81
N GLY A 64 0.72 0.44 -2.60
CA GLY A 64 1.61 0.16 -1.48
C GLY A 64 0.94 0.36 -0.12
N ASN A 65 1.60 -0.07 0.94
CA ASN A 65 1.13 0.18 2.30
C ASN A 65 1.21 1.69 2.63
N PRO A 66 0.29 2.22 3.47
CA PRO A 66 0.52 3.51 4.09
C PRO A 66 1.75 3.44 5.00
N PRO A 67 2.51 4.54 5.17
CA PRO A 67 3.65 4.58 6.07
C PRO A 67 3.26 4.24 7.50
N GLU A 68 3.93 3.24 8.07
CA GLU A 68 3.81 2.94 9.49
C GLU A 68 4.41 4.06 10.34
N GLY A 69 4.00 4.16 11.60
CA GLY A 69 4.48 5.21 12.47
C GLY A 69 4.02 5.10 13.91
N ARG A 70 4.19 6.19 14.65
CA ARG A 70 3.80 6.28 16.06
C ARG A 70 2.28 6.39 16.17
N ARG A 71 1.72 5.80 17.24
CA ARG A 71 0.31 5.95 17.59
C ARG A 71 0.06 7.33 18.15
N VAL A 72 -1.13 7.88 17.91
CA VAL A 72 -1.50 9.20 18.45
C VAL A 72 -1.39 9.25 19.98
N THR A 73 -1.71 8.16 20.67
CA THR A 73 -1.61 8.00 22.13
C THR A 73 -0.18 8.03 22.66
N ASP A 74 0.81 7.72 21.83
CA ASP A 74 2.21 7.62 22.25
C ASP A 74 2.89 8.98 22.27
N CYS A 75 2.27 10.01 21.68
CA CYS A 75 2.90 11.30 21.44
C CYS A 75 2.00 12.52 21.69
N SER A 76 0.68 12.34 21.83
CA SER A 76 -0.23 13.45 22.11
C SER A 76 -0.21 13.78 23.60
N LEU A 77 0.42 14.90 23.95
CA LEU A 77 0.40 15.44 25.31
C LEU A 77 -0.69 16.49 25.41
N ARG A 78 -1.34 16.62 26.57
CA ARG A 78 -2.45 17.58 26.76
C ARG A 78 -2.10 19.05 26.45
N ILE A 79 -0.80 19.39 26.45
CA ILE A 79 -0.26 20.74 26.22
C ILE A 79 0.27 20.90 24.77
N PHE A 80 0.54 19.81 24.07
CA PHE A 80 1.05 19.82 22.69
C PHE A 80 0.11 19.02 21.80
N GLY A 81 -0.49 19.67 20.80
CA GLY A 81 -1.31 19.00 19.79
C GLY A 81 -0.56 17.88 19.04
N PRO A 82 -1.26 17.15 18.15
CA PRO A 82 -0.70 15.99 17.44
C PRO A 82 0.48 16.36 16.52
N ASP A 83 0.69 17.64 16.22
CA ASP A 83 1.71 18.16 15.30
C ASP A 83 3.14 17.72 15.62
N ARG A 84 3.44 17.35 16.88
CA ARG A 84 4.76 16.84 17.29
C ARG A 84 4.93 15.33 17.10
N CYS A 85 3.85 14.63 16.77
CA CYS A 85 3.87 13.20 16.48
C CYS A 85 4.17 12.99 14.99
N VAL A 86 5.47 12.98 14.69
CA VAL A 86 6.01 12.79 13.34
C VAL A 86 6.76 11.47 13.28
N SER A 87 6.51 10.67 12.26
CA SER A 87 7.29 9.45 11.95
C SER A 87 8.12 9.64 10.69
N THR A 88 8.99 8.68 10.40
CA THR A 88 9.75 8.60 9.16
C THR A 88 9.56 7.22 8.57
N ILE A 89 9.81 7.06 7.27
CA ILE A 89 9.73 5.76 6.60
C ILE A 89 10.96 4.92 6.94
N ASP A 90 10.73 3.69 7.40
CA ASP A 90 11.79 2.74 7.74
C ASP A 90 12.39 2.08 6.48
N ALA A 91 13.58 1.50 6.61
CA ALA A 91 14.24 0.82 5.49
C ALA A 91 13.42 -0.35 4.95
N VAL A 92 12.71 -1.05 5.84
CA VAL A 92 11.89 -2.23 5.49
C VAL A 92 10.69 -1.86 4.60
N ASP A 93 10.05 -0.71 4.79
CA ASP A 93 9.03 -0.19 3.87
C ASP A 93 9.59 0.02 2.46
N ARG A 94 10.83 0.53 2.36
CA ARG A 94 11.48 0.75 1.06
C ARG A 94 11.83 -0.56 0.38
N GLU A 95 12.21 -1.58 1.14
CA GLU A 95 12.46 -2.94 0.64
C GLU A 95 11.18 -3.58 0.07
N GLU A 96 10.06 -3.51 0.81
CA GLU A 96 8.76 -4.00 0.35
C GLU A 96 8.28 -3.26 -0.90
N ARG A 97 8.31 -1.91 -0.88
CA ARG A 97 7.95 -1.10 -2.05
C ARG A 97 8.73 -1.49 -3.28
N ALA A 98 10.05 -1.66 -3.15
CA ALA A 98 10.88 -2.05 -4.27
C ALA A 98 10.51 -3.44 -4.80
N ALA A 99 10.11 -4.37 -3.92
CA ALA A 99 9.61 -5.68 -4.35
C ALA A 99 8.30 -5.60 -5.15
N GLU A 100 7.38 -4.72 -4.75
CA GLU A 100 6.08 -4.53 -5.41
C GLU A 100 6.21 -3.83 -6.77
N VAL A 101 7.03 -2.77 -6.83
CA VAL A 101 7.37 -2.09 -8.08
C VAL A 101 7.99 -3.07 -9.07
N GLU A 102 8.90 -3.92 -8.62
CA GLU A 102 9.51 -4.96 -9.46
C GLU A 102 8.49 -6.00 -9.93
N ALA A 103 7.55 -6.41 -9.07
CA ALA A 103 6.49 -7.35 -9.45
C ALA A 103 5.59 -6.75 -10.54
N VAL A 104 5.17 -5.49 -10.39
CA VAL A 104 4.38 -4.75 -11.39
C VAL A 104 5.15 -4.65 -12.70
N ARG A 105 6.44 -4.32 -12.66
CA ARG A 105 7.31 -4.25 -13.85
C ARG A 105 7.35 -5.60 -14.58
N GLN A 106 7.47 -6.71 -13.85
CA GLN A 106 7.48 -8.06 -14.42
C GLN A 106 6.13 -8.44 -15.05
N ALA A 107 5.01 -8.13 -14.38
CA ALA A 107 3.67 -8.36 -14.91
C ALA A 107 3.43 -7.61 -16.23
N THR A 108 3.80 -6.33 -16.26
CA THR A 108 3.70 -5.49 -17.47
C THR A 108 4.58 -6.01 -18.60
N ALA A 109 5.80 -6.47 -18.30
CA ALA A 109 6.67 -7.12 -19.29
C ALA A 109 6.08 -8.43 -19.86
N GLN A 110 5.21 -9.10 -19.10
CA GLN A 110 4.49 -10.30 -19.51
C GLN A 110 3.15 -9.98 -20.19
N GLY A 111 2.81 -8.71 -20.39
CA GLY A 111 1.61 -8.26 -21.08
C GLY A 111 0.35 -8.12 -20.21
N LEU A 112 0.48 -8.18 -18.87
CA LEU A 112 -0.61 -7.82 -17.96
C LEU A 112 -0.56 -6.29 -17.71
N PRO A 113 -1.59 -5.51 -18.06
CA PRO A 113 -1.61 -4.08 -17.76
C PRO A 113 -1.64 -3.84 -16.25
N ALA A 114 -0.50 -3.45 -15.67
CA ALA A 114 -0.37 -3.25 -14.24
C ALA A 114 0.35 -1.92 -13.92
N VAL A 115 -0.06 -1.27 -12.83
CA VAL A 115 0.58 -0.05 -12.30
C VAL A 115 0.79 -0.15 -10.80
N TYR A 116 1.86 0.48 -10.31
CA TYR A 116 2.13 0.66 -8.89
C TYR A 116 1.74 2.08 -8.47
N LEU A 117 1.00 2.21 -7.38
CA LEU A 117 0.71 3.49 -6.73
C LEU A 117 1.44 3.56 -5.40
N ASP A 118 2.33 4.54 -5.29
CA ASP A 118 3.03 4.86 -4.05
C ASP A 118 2.19 5.85 -3.22
N PRO A 119 1.65 5.44 -2.05
CA PRO A 119 0.88 6.33 -1.21
C PRO A 119 1.74 7.16 -0.25
N GLU A 120 3.06 6.97 -0.17
CA GLU A 120 3.94 7.77 0.72
C GLU A 120 3.70 9.28 0.59
N PRO A 121 3.63 9.86 -0.62
CA PRO A 121 3.42 11.31 -0.79
C PRO A 121 2.06 11.81 -0.27
N TRP A 122 1.11 10.93 0.04
CA TRP A 122 -0.18 11.31 0.60
C TRP A 122 -0.11 11.50 2.12
N PHE A 123 0.91 10.94 2.75
CA PHE A 123 1.07 10.92 4.21
C PHE A 123 2.36 11.60 4.69
N CYS A 124 3.34 11.76 3.81
CA CYS A 124 4.65 12.29 4.14
C CYS A 124 4.99 13.52 3.31
N THR A 125 5.71 14.45 3.91
CA THR A 125 6.30 15.60 3.25
C THR A 125 7.60 15.22 2.53
N SER A 126 8.06 16.08 1.63
CA SER A 126 9.24 15.82 0.78
C SER A 126 10.56 15.65 1.53
N ASP A 127 10.62 16.06 2.80
CA ASP A 127 11.75 15.85 3.71
C ASP A 127 11.71 14.47 4.42
N GLY A 128 10.69 13.65 4.15
CA GLY A 128 10.51 12.34 4.74
C GLY A 128 9.77 12.33 6.08
N SER A 129 9.25 13.48 6.53
CA SER A 129 8.42 13.57 7.73
C SER A 129 7.00 13.08 7.44
N CYS A 130 6.47 12.19 8.27
CA CYS A 130 5.13 11.59 8.14
C CYS A 130 4.28 11.91 9.39
N PRO A 131 3.61 13.07 9.43
CA PRO A 131 2.80 13.50 10.58
C PRO A 131 1.66 12.54 10.91
N ILE A 132 1.26 12.46 12.19
CA ILE A 132 0.03 11.77 12.60
C ILE A 132 -1.22 12.61 12.33
N GLY A 133 -1.07 13.90 12.06
CA GLY A 133 -2.15 14.84 11.81
C GLY A 133 -1.94 15.58 10.49
N VAL A 134 -2.97 15.60 9.63
CA VAL A 134 -3.00 16.37 8.39
C VAL A 134 -4.26 17.23 8.42
N GLY A 135 -4.10 18.54 8.64
CA GLY A 135 -5.22 19.41 8.95
C GLY A 135 -5.89 19.02 10.28
N ASP A 136 -7.19 18.75 10.26
CA ASP A 136 -7.99 18.26 11.38
C ASP A 136 -8.12 16.73 11.43
N VAL A 137 -7.48 16.02 10.49
CA VAL A 137 -7.57 14.56 10.35
C VAL A 137 -6.39 13.89 11.03
N ILE A 138 -6.68 12.97 11.96
CA ILE A 138 -5.69 12.04 12.51
C ILE A 138 -5.51 10.87 11.55
N VAL A 139 -4.28 10.63 11.11
CA VAL A 139 -3.96 9.70 10.03
C VAL A 139 -4.16 8.25 10.46
N ARG A 140 -3.59 7.84 11.61
CA ARG A 140 -3.55 6.44 12.05
C ARG A 140 -4.23 6.22 13.40
N LEU A 141 -4.94 5.10 13.51
CA LEU A 141 -5.54 4.59 14.74
C LEU A 141 -4.46 3.93 15.62
N ASP A 142 -3.61 3.12 15.01
CA ASP A 142 -2.47 2.47 15.65
C ASP A 142 -1.18 2.75 14.86
N SER A 143 -0.20 1.83 14.90
CA SER A 143 1.08 2.03 14.20
C SER A 143 0.98 1.86 12.69
N SER A 144 -0.09 1.26 12.16
CA SER A 144 -0.21 0.91 10.73
C SER A 144 -1.59 1.18 10.13
N HIS A 145 -2.67 1.08 10.89
CA HIS A 145 -4.03 1.24 10.39
C HIS A 145 -4.46 2.71 10.35
N LEU A 146 -5.08 3.11 9.24
CA LEU A 146 -5.69 4.43 9.10
C LEU A 146 -6.90 4.58 10.02
N THR A 147 -7.16 5.80 10.48
CA THR A 147 -8.49 6.13 11.02
C THR A 147 -9.53 6.12 9.90
N GLN A 148 -10.80 6.03 10.26
CA GLN A 148 -11.89 6.14 9.28
C GLN A 148 -11.86 7.47 8.53
N SER A 149 -11.72 8.60 9.25
CA SER A 149 -11.70 9.93 8.63
C SER A 149 -10.52 10.11 7.68
N SER A 150 -9.34 9.57 8.04
CA SER A 150 -8.18 9.52 7.17
C SER A 150 -8.48 8.73 5.90
N SER A 151 -9.01 7.50 6.01
CA SER A 151 -9.32 6.68 4.85
C SER A 151 -10.37 7.32 3.93
N GLU A 152 -11.40 7.96 4.49
CA GLU A 152 -12.43 8.65 3.71
C GLU A 152 -11.87 9.86 2.95
N SER A 153 -10.97 10.62 3.59
CA SER A 153 -10.33 11.79 2.97
C SER A 153 -9.48 11.45 1.74
N LEU A 154 -8.99 10.21 1.64
CA LEU A 154 -8.15 9.75 0.54
C LEU A 154 -8.93 9.41 -0.73
N GLY A 155 -10.27 9.34 -0.70
CA GLY A 155 -11.05 8.93 -1.88
C GLY A 155 -10.78 9.79 -3.12
N GLY A 156 -10.69 11.12 -2.95
CA GLY A 156 -10.33 12.05 -4.02
C GLY A 156 -8.88 11.95 -4.47
N VAL A 157 -7.97 11.68 -3.54
CA VAL A 157 -6.53 11.49 -3.79
C VAL A 157 -6.31 10.22 -4.63
N LEU A 158 -6.91 9.10 -4.20
CA LEU A 158 -6.86 7.83 -4.92
C LEU A 158 -7.46 7.96 -6.32
N ARG A 159 -8.63 8.60 -6.46
CA ARG A 159 -9.22 8.85 -7.79
C ARG A 159 -8.28 9.62 -8.70
N SER A 160 -7.64 10.67 -8.19
CA SER A 160 -6.69 11.48 -8.96
C SER A 160 -5.46 10.67 -9.38
N ALA A 161 -4.95 9.82 -8.50
CA ALA A 161 -3.83 8.92 -8.79
C ALA A 161 -4.18 7.88 -9.87
N LEU A 162 -5.38 7.29 -9.80
CA LEU A 162 -5.87 6.33 -10.80
C LEU A 162 -6.04 6.98 -12.18
N VAL A 163 -6.59 8.19 -12.26
CA VAL A 163 -6.72 8.95 -13.51
C VAL A 163 -5.33 9.30 -14.08
N ALA A 164 -4.40 9.77 -13.23
CA ALA A 164 -3.04 10.08 -13.65
C ALA A 164 -2.30 8.84 -14.20
N ALA A 165 -2.55 7.67 -13.61
CA ALA A 165 -2.03 6.38 -14.06
C ALA A 165 -2.75 5.81 -15.29
N ARG A 166 -3.85 6.44 -15.76
CA ARG A 166 -4.64 6.04 -16.93
C ARG A 166 -5.23 4.62 -16.82
N VAL A 167 -5.68 4.27 -15.62
CA VAL A 167 -6.34 2.98 -15.34
C VAL A 167 -7.83 3.10 -15.05
N VAL A 168 -8.35 4.34 -15.04
CA VAL A 168 -9.78 4.72 -14.97
C VAL A 168 -10.06 5.93 -15.83
#